data_AF-A0A286TTB2-F1
#
_entry.id   AF-A0A286TTB2-F1
#
_cell.length_a   1.000
_cell.length_b   1.000
_cell.length_c   1.000
_cell.angle_alpha   90.00
_cell.angle_beta   90.00
_cell.angle_gamma   90.00
#
_symmetry.space_group_name_H-M   'P 1'
#
loop_
_entity.id
_entity.type
_entity.pdbx_description
1 polymer ?
#
loop_
_entity_poly.entity_id
_entity_poly.type
_entity_poly.pdbx_seq_one_letter_code
_entity_poly.pdbx_strand_id
1 'polypeptide(L)'
;MKSFKAKLALREKQLFGRKGEKGNKNGPEKGDKKGKRGQRKGTKGHGRRSHKGLPVVEKEYDLAEDEKYCKKCGLSFNEFPGTEDSEEVEYEVLIYRKVHKRRRYTPTCSCNCNPGIITAKGPDKLISGGGYAISFWIKVFLDKYRWQTPTNRLREELEKFQLFVSQGSITGGFQFISGLLKPIEDEIINKNKTETHWHCDETRWTPIFTVSEIIIIIPKIFLFPTLYIFYPFAYFFAS
;
A
#
# COMPACT_ATOMS: atom_id res chain seq x y z
N MET A 1 28.13 51.90 -3.21
CA MET A 1 27.05 50.99 -2.75
C MET A 1 26.71 49.83 -3.70
N LYS A 2 26.62 50.03 -5.03
CA LYS A 2 26.20 48.96 -5.97
C LYS A 2 27.17 47.77 -6.04
N SER A 3 28.48 47.99 -5.93
CA SER A 3 29.48 46.91 -5.99
C SER A 3 29.46 45.98 -4.76
N PHE A 4 29.12 46.50 -3.59
CA PHE A 4 29.01 45.70 -2.36
C PHE A 4 27.78 44.80 -2.36
N LYS A 5 26.64 45.31 -2.82
CA LYS A 5 25.42 44.48 -3.00
C LYS A 5 25.66 43.35 -4.01
N ALA A 6 26.40 43.62 -5.08
CA ALA A 6 26.78 42.59 -6.05
C ALA A 6 27.68 41.50 -5.45
N LYS A 7 28.63 41.88 -4.57
CA LYS A 7 29.51 40.92 -3.87
C LYS A 7 28.74 40.05 -2.87
N LEU A 8 27.77 40.62 -2.15
CA LEU A 8 26.93 39.87 -1.21
C LEU A 8 26.04 38.85 -1.93
N ALA A 9 25.37 39.26 -3.01
CA ALA A 9 24.54 38.37 -3.82
C ALA A 9 25.35 37.21 -4.45
N LEU A 10 26.60 37.48 -4.86
CA LEU A 10 27.51 36.44 -5.36
C LEU A 10 27.87 35.43 -4.27
N ARG A 11 28.17 35.90 -3.05
CA ARG A 11 28.50 35.06 -1.90
C ARG A 11 27.32 34.21 -1.46
N GLU A 12 26.12 34.78 -1.35
CA GLU A 12 24.89 34.02 -1.03
C GLU A 12 24.62 32.92 -2.07
N LYS A 13 24.82 33.23 -3.36
CA LYS A 13 24.67 32.24 -4.43
C LYS A 13 25.73 31.13 -4.38
N GLN A 14 26.94 31.41 -3.91
CA GLN A 14 28.01 30.40 -3.75
C GLN A 14 27.81 29.50 -2.53
N LEU A 15 27.24 30.05 -1.45
CA LEU A 15 27.00 29.34 -0.19
C LEU A 15 25.70 28.52 -0.22
N PHE A 16 24.63 29.09 -0.76
CA PHE A 16 23.28 28.50 -0.74
C PHE A 16 22.76 28.09 -2.13
N GLY A 17 23.51 28.37 -3.19
CA GLY A 17 23.17 27.87 -4.53
C GLY A 17 23.37 26.36 -4.62
N ARG A 18 22.47 25.67 -5.32
CA ARG A 18 22.57 24.22 -5.57
C ARG A 18 23.91 23.88 -6.24
N LYS A 19 24.85 23.32 -5.47
CA LYS A 19 26.07 22.71 -6.00
C LYS A 19 25.72 21.34 -6.57
N GLY A 20 25.59 21.26 -7.89
CA GLY A 20 25.66 19.98 -8.58
C GLY A 20 27.12 19.60 -8.78
N GLU A 21 27.49 18.37 -8.45
CA GLU A 21 28.81 17.82 -8.77
C GLU A 21 29.02 17.85 -10.29
N LYS A 22 30.01 18.63 -10.75
CA LYS A 22 30.50 18.53 -12.13
C LYS A 22 31.79 17.72 -12.08
N GLY A 23 31.68 16.44 -12.42
CA GLY A 23 32.84 15.58 -12.66
C GLY A 23 33.68 16.13 -13.82
N ASN A 24 34.99 16.08 -13.64
CA ASN A 24 36.00 16.53 -14.59
C ASN A 24 35.94 15.66 -15.87
N LYS A 25 35.64 16.24 -17.03
CA LYS A 25 35.57 15.54 -18.32
C LYS A 25 36.74 15.97 -19.20
N ASN A 26 37.88 15.32 -19.04
CA ASN A 26 38.96 15.36 -20.03
C ASN A 26 38.97 14.02 -20.77
N GLY A 27 38.30 13.99 -21.93
CA GLY A 27 38.26 12.89 -22.88
C GLY A 27 37.56 13.36 -24.17
N PRO A 28 37.98 12.91 -25.36
CA PRO A 28 37.61 13.53 -26.63
C PRO A 28 36.10 13.52 -26.86
N GLU A 29 35.60 14.64 -27.36
CA GLU A 29 34.20 14.90 -27.65
C GLU A 29 33.61 13.85 -28.61
N LYS A 30 32.72 13.00 -28.10
CA LYS A 30 31.52 12.62 -28.85
C LYS A 30 30.37 13.40 -28.25
N GLY A 31 30.02 14.50 -28.90
CA GLY A 31 28.81 15.25 -28.64
C GLY A 31 27.58 14.40 -28.98
N ASP A 32 27.27 13.43 -28.13
CA ASP A 32 25.95 12.81 -28.13
C ASP A 32 24.98 13.90 -27.66
N LYS A 33 24.39 14.59 -28.63
CA LYS A 33 23.25 15.48 -28.40
C LYS A 33 22.22 14.64 -27.66
N LYS A 34 22.12 14.80 -26.33
CA LYS A 34 21.09 14.14 -25.51
C LYS A 34 19.75 14.39 -26.19
N GLY A 35 19.24 13.36 -26.87
CA GLY A 35 17.99 13.44 -27.59
C GLY A 35 16.90 13.92 -26.65
N LYS A 36 15.92 14.67 -27.17
CA LYS A 36 14.74 15.07 -26.40
C LYS A 36 14.17 13.83 -25.71
N ARG A 37 13.87 13.93 -24.41
CA ARG A 37 13.18 12.87 -23.66
C ARG A 37 11.82 12.61 -24.33
N GLY A 38 11.48 11.35 -24.52
CA GLY A 38 10.26 10.91 -25.19
C GLY A 38 10.53 10.16 -26.50
N GLN A 39 9.47 9.56 -27.05
CA GLN A 39 9.53 8.85 -28.31
C GLN A 39 9.92 9.80 -29.45
N ARG A 40 10.88 9.40 -30.29
CA ARG A 40 11.34 10.24 -31.40
C ARG A 40 10.26 10.29 -32.49
N LYS A 41 9.96 11.48 -33.00
CA LYS A 41 9.05 11.67 -34.14
C LYS A 41 9.54 10.81 -35.32
N GLY A 42 8.67 9.94 -35.85
CA GLY A 42 9.01 8.99 -36.91
C GLY A 42 9.46 7.59 -36.45
N THR A 43 9.60 7.35 -35.14
CA THR A 43 9.82 5.99 -34.62
C THR A 43 8.50 5.28 -34.38
N LYS A 44 8.43 3.98 -34.71
CA LYS A 44 7.25 3.14 -34.47
C LYS A 44 6.90 3.17 -32.99
N GLY A 45 5.65 3.50 -32.68
CA GLY A 45 5.14 3.43 -31.31
C GLY A 45 5.15 2.00 -30.78
N HIS A 46 5.23 1.88 -29.46
CA HIS A 46 4.87 0.61 -28.82
C HIS A 46 3.38 0.37 -29.11
N GLY A 47 3.07 -0.77 -29.76
CA GLY A 47 1.69 -1.13 -30.09
C GLY A 47 0.82 -1.33 -28.84
N ARG A 48 -0.47 -1.60 -29.05
CA ARG A 48 -1.38 -1.92 -27.95
C ARG A 48 -0.85 -3.14 -27.19
N ARG A 49 -0.83 -3.06 -25.85
CA ARG A 49 -0.39 -4.17 -25.02
C ARG A 49 -1.45 -5.26 -25.02
N SER A 50 -1.02 -6.52 -25.00
CA SER A 50 -1.92 -7.66 -24.87
C SER A 50 -2.33 -7.85 -23.41
N HIS A 51 -3.62 -8.13 -23.17
CA HIS A 51 -4.17 -8.40 -21.83
C HIS A 51 -4.59 -9.87 -21.62
N LYS A 52 -4.01 -10.80 -22.39
CA LYS A 52 -4.34 -12.24 -22.43
C LYS A 52 -4.25 -13.00 -21.09
N GLY A 53 -3.68 -12.39 -20.05
CA GLY A 53 -3.61 -12.99 -18.71
C GLY A 53 -4.82 -12.70 -17.82
N LEU A 54 -5.75 -11.85 -18.26
CA LEU A 54 -6.97 -11.56 -17.53
C LEU A 54 -8.05 -12.63 -17.80
N PRO A 55 -8.91 -12.94 -16.82
CA PRO A 55 -10.12 -13.73 -17.09
C PRO A 55 -10.98 -13.07 -18.17
N VAL A 56 -11.54 -13.87 -19.07
CA VAL A 56 -12.40 -13.40 -20.15
C VAL A 56 -13.86 -13.63 -19.75
N VAL A 57 -14.69 -12.60 -19.89
CA VAL A 57 -16.14 -12.69 -19.79
C VAL A 57 -16.70 -12.34 -21.17
N GLU A 58 -17.17 -13.34 -21.90
CA GLU A 58 -17.71 -13.16 -23.24
C GLU A 58 -19.16 -12.69 -23.15
N LYS A 59 -19.49 -11.70 -23.98
CA LYS A 59 -20.85 -11.21 -24.12
C LYS A 59 -21.16 -11.05 -25.60
N GLU A 60 -22.03 -11.91 -26.08
CA GLU A 60 -22.55 -11.85 -27.44
C GLU A 60 -23.64 -10.80 -27.54
N TYR A 61 -23.64 -10.08 -28.66
CA TYR A 61 -24.66 -9.10 -29.00
C TYR A 61 -25.29 -9.53 -30.32
N ASP A 62 -26.59 -9.79 -30.28
CA ASP A 62 -27.40 -10.07 -31.47
C ASP A 62 -28.27 -8.85 -31.79
N LEU A 63 -28.68 -8.75 -33.06
CA LEU A 63 -29.68 -7.79 -33.49
C LEU A 63 -31.01 -8.06 -32.80
N ALA A 64 -31.77 -7.01 -32.51
CA ALA A 64 -33.15 -7.19 -32.10
C ALA A 64 -33.96 -7.86 -33.23
N GLU A 65 -35.03 -8.58 -32.88
CA GLU A 65 -35.82 -9.36 -33.86
C GLU A 65 -36.34 -8.51 -35.02
N ASP A 66 -36.72 -7.26 -34.77
CA ASP A 66 -37.18 -6.32 -35.81
C ASP A 66 -36.06 -5.78 -36.70
N GLU A 67 -34.81 -5.82 -36.22
CA GLU A 67 -33.62 -5.38 -36.96
C GLU A 67 -33.02 -6.48 -37.85
N LYS A 68 -33.45 -7.73 -37.67
CA LYS A 68 -33.04 -8.88 -38.50
C LYS A 68 -33.67 -8.88 -39.90
N TYR A 69 -34.50 -7.88 -40.23
CA TYR A 69 -35.20 -7.77 -41.50
C TYR A 69 -34.84 -6.49 -42.25
N CYS A 70 -34.81 -6.58 -43.58
CA CYS A 70 -34.56 -5.41 -44.42
C CYS A 70 -35.73 -4.42 -44.35
N LYS A 71 -35.47 -3.18 -43.93
CA LYS A 71 -36.50 -2.10 -43.82
C LYS A 71 -37.19 -1.73 -45.14
N LYS A 72 -36.65 -2.15 -46.29
CA LYS A 72 -37.23 -1.85 -47.62
C LYS A 72 -38.02 -3.01 -48.21
N CYS A 73 -37.54 -4.25 -48.11
CA CYS A 73 -38.16 -5.41 -48.75
C CYS A 73 -38.70 -6.47 -47.77
N GLY A 74 -38.41 -6.35 -46.47
CA GLY A 74 -38.93 -7.24 -45.43
C GLY A 74 -38.29 -8.63 -45.37
N LEU A 75 -37.32 -8.95 -46.23
CA LEU A 75 -36.60 -10.22 -46.18
C LEU A 75 -35.67 -10.28 -44.96
N SER A 76 -35.56 -11.46 -44.34
CA SER A 76 -34.64 -11.70 -43.22
C SER A 76 -33.19 -11.70 -43.69
N PHE A 77 -32.30 -11.22 -42.82
CA PHE A 77 -30.86 -11.37 -42.99
C PHE A 77 -30.44 -12.79 -42.66
N ASN A 78 -29.44 -13.29 -43.39
CA ASN A 78 -28.77 -14.54 -43.05
C ASN A 78 -27.63 -14.24 -42.09
N GLU A 79 -27.41 -15.12 -41.12
CA GLU A 79 -26.28 -15.06 -40.22
C GLU A 79 -24.96 -15.20 -41.01
N PHE A 80 -24.00 -14.33 -40.73
CA PHE A 80 -22.67 -14.40 -41.33
C PHE A 80 -21.77 -15.31 -40.47
N PRO A 81 -20.93 -16.15 -41.08
CA PRO A 81 -20.05 -17.02 -40.30
C PRO A 81 -18.98 -16.22 -39.55
N GLY A 82 -18.99 -16.31 -38.22
CA GLY A 82 -18.03 -15.68 -37.32
C GLY A 82 -18.54 -14.37 -36.70
N THR A 83 -17.72 -13.78 -35.82
CA THR A 83 -18.06 -12.58 -35.05
C THR A 83 -17.03 -11.47 -35.29
N GLU A 84 -17.47 -10.23 -35.15
CA GLU A 84 -16.55 -9.09 -35.04
C GLU A 84 -16.20 -8.88 -33.56
N ASP A 85 -15.03 -9.37 -33.16
CA ASP A 85 -14.63 -9.37 -31.76
C ASP A 85 -13.96 -8.06 -31.36
N SER A 86 -14.34 -7.54 -30.18
CA SER A 86 -13.65 -6.41 -29.54
C SER A 86 -13.46 -6.67 -28.05
N GLU A 87 -12.31 -6.24 -27.52
CA GLU A 87 -11.94 -6.45 -26.11
C GLU A 87 -11.98 -5.13 -25.33
N GLU A 88 -12.64 -5.15 -24.17
CA GLU A 88 -12.60 -4.10 -23.15
C GLU A 88 -12.06 -4.66 -21.83
N VAL A 89 -11.26 -3.87 -21.10
CA VAL A 89 -10.73 -4.25 -19.78
C VAL A 89 -11.57 -3.57 -18.72
N GLU A 90 -12.39 -4.34 -18.02
CA GLU A 90 -13.18 -3.86 -16.89
C GLU A 90 -12.44 -4.02 -15.55
N TYR A 91 -12.70 -3.11 -14.61
CA TYR A 91 -12.19 -3.16 -13.25
C TYR A 91 -13.35 -3.06 -12.26
N GLU A 92 -13.67 -4.18 -11.60
CA GLU A 92 -14.76 -4.26 -10.63
C GLU A 92 -14.22 -4.46 -9.20
N VAL A 93 -14.82 -3.77 -8.24
CA VAL A 93 -14.48 -3.88 -6.81
C VAL A 93 -15.72 -4.35 -6.03
N LEU A 94 -15.65 -5.56 -5.48
CA LEU A 94 -16.71 -6.13 -4.65
C LEU A 94 -16.33 -6.16 -3.17
N ILE A 95 -17.04 -5.37 -2.35
CA ILE A 95 -16.96 -5.42 -0.89
C ILE A 95 -18.28 -5.96 -0.34
N TYR A 96 -18.21 -7.04 0.45
CA TYR A 96 -19.41 -7.70 0.98
C TYR A 96 -19.28 -8.05 2.46
N ARG A 97 -20.43 -8.18 3.13
CA ARG A 97 -20.49 -8.59 4.54
C ARG A 97 -20.73 -10.10 4.65
N LYS A 98 -19.72 -10.83 5.13
CA LYS A 98 -19.84 -12.27 5.44
C LYS A 98 -20.52 -12.48 6.80
N VAL A 99 -21.74 -13.01 6.82
CA VAL A 99 -22.50 -13.29 8.05
C VAL A 99 -22.41 -14.77 8.41
N HIS A 100 -21.82 -15.08 9.58
CA HIS A 100 -21.71 -16.44 10.08
C HIS A 100 -22.89 -16.81 10.97
N LYS A 101 -23.82 -17.61 10.44
CA LYS A 101 -24.95 -18.17 11.20
C LYS A 101 -24.56 -19.54 11.77
N ARG A 102 -24.33 -19.62 13.08
CA ARG A 102 -23.92 -20.86 13.78
C ARG A 102 -25.15 -21.59 14.32
N ARG A 103 -25.28 -22.88 14.02
CA ARG A 103 -26.36 -23.72 14.57
C ARG A 103 -26.13 -23.92 16.07
N ARG A 104 -27.24 -23.95 16.80
CA ARG A 104 -27.30 -24.14 18.25
C ARG A 104 -28.18 -25.35 18.54
N TYR A 105 -27.79 -26.14 19.53
CA TYR A 105 -28.43 -27.40 19.89
C TYR A 105 -28.63 -27.45 21.39
N THR A 106 -29.75 -28.03 21.81
CA THR A 106 -29.99 -28.40 23.20
C THR A 106 -29.92 -29.92 23.32
N PRO A 107 -29.18 -30.47 24.28
CA PRO A 107 -29.13 -31.90 24.50
C PRO A 107 -30.52 -32.40 24.93
N THR A 108 -30.95 -33.52 24.38
CA THR A 108 -32.23 -34.16 24.70
C THR A 108 -32.09 -35.33 25.69
N CYS A 109 -30.86 -35.65 26.07
CA CYS A 109 -30.56 -36.75 26.98
C CYS A 109 -30.66 -36.31 28.45
N SER A 110 -31.10 -37.22 29.32
CA SER A 110 -31.19 -37.02 30.77
C SER A 110 -29.90 -37.34 31.53
N CYS A 111 -28.85 -37.80 30.84
CA CYS A 111 -27.58 -38.19 31.47
C CYS A 111 -26.76 -37.01 32.02
N ASN A 112 -27.20 -35.77 31.78
CA ASN A 112 -26.61 -34.54 32.29
C ASN A 112 -25.11 -34.34 31.92
N CYS A 113 -24.60 -35.08 30.93
CA CYS A 113 -23.20 -34.99 30.50
C CYS A 113 -22.86 -33.65 29.82
N ASN A 114 -23.84 -33.01 29.20
CA ASN A 114 -23.68 -31.71 28.55
C ASN A 114 -24.70 -30.72 29.11
N PRO A 115 -24.33 -29.86 30.08
CA PRO A 115 -25.22 -28.81 30.53
C PRO A 115 -25.24 -27.65 29.51
N GLY A 116 -26.43 -27.28 29.03
CA GLY A 116 -26.66 -26.03 28.28
C GLY A 116 -26.69 -26.13 26.75
N ILE A 117 -26.56 -24.97 26.08
CA ILE A 117 -26.69 -24.83 24.62
C ILE A 117 -25.34 -25.08 23.95
N ILE A 118 -25.28 -26.10 23.10
CA ILE A 118 -24.10 -26.43 22.31
C ILE A 118 -24.14 -25.63 21.00
N THR A 119 -23.10 -24.85 20.72
CA THR A 119 -23.03 -24.01 19.52
C THR A 119 -21.91 -24.50 18.59
N ALA A 120 -22.24 -24.81 17.33
CA ALA A 120 -21.28 -25.27 16.32
C ALA A 120 -20.08 -24.31 16.22
N LYS A 121 -18.83 -24.79 16.10
CA LYS A 121 -17.62 -23.92 16.06
C LYS A 121 -17.70 -22.92 14.90
N GLY A 122 -17.30 -21.67 15.14
CA GLY A 122 -17.16 -20.65 14.09
C GLY A 122 -15.80 -20.73 13.39
N PRO A 123 -15.60 -19.99 12.29
CA PRO A 123 -14.29 -19.89 11.67
C PRO A 123 -13.31 -19.19 12.61
N ASP A 124 -12.04 -19.58 12.54
CA ASP A 124 -10.97 -18.89 13.24
C ASP A 124 -10.71 -17.54 12.54
N LYS A 125 -10.64 -16.47 13.32
CA LYS A 125 -10.40 -15.10 12.83
C LYS A 125 -8.99 -14.66 13.19
N LEU A 126 -8.40 -13.82 12.35
CA LEU A 126 -7.08 -13.23 12.62
C LEU A 126 -7.06 -12.49 13.97
N ILE A 127 -8.04 -11.61 14.18
CA ILE A 127 -8.26 -10.94 15.46
C ILE A 127 -9.51 -11.55 16.07
N SER A 128 -9.38 -12.18 17.24
CA SER A 128 -10.51 -12.76 17.96
C SER A 128 -11.56 -11.69 18.26
N GLY A 129 -12.83 -11.97 17.97
CA GLY A 129 -13.92 -10.99 18.09
C GLY A 129 -13.92 -9.87 17.03
N GLY A 130 -12.88 -9.78 16.18
CA GLY A 130 -12.76 -8.76 15.15
C GLY A 130 -13.84 -8.84 14.06
N GLY A 131 -14.23 -7.67 13.53
CA GLY A 131 -15.23 -7.55 12.47
C GLY A 131 -14.70 -7.83 11.05
N TYR A 132 -13.38 -7.76 10.84
CA TYR A 132 -12.77 -7.78 9.52
C TYR A 132 -12.09 -9.13 9.21
N ALA A 133 -12.26 -9.58 7.96
CA ALA A 133 -11.60 -10.78 7.44
C ALA A 133 -10.13 -10.52 7.08
N ILE A 134 -9.38 -11.59 6.82
CA ILE A 134 -7.97 -11.51 6.41
C ILE A 134 -7.81 -10.71 5.11
N SER A 135 -8.73 -10.86 4.15
CA SER A 135 -8.71 -10.12 2.87
C SER A 135 -8.73 -8.59 3.06
N PHE A 136 -9.48 -8.10 4.04
CA PHE A 136 -9.49 -6.68 4.39
C PHE A 136 -8.12 -6.22 4.87
N TRP A 137 -7.48 -6.97 5.77
CA TRP A 137 -6.15 -6.62 6.27
C TRP A 137 -5.10 -6.64 5.16
N ILE A 138 -5.16 -7.62 4.24
CA ILE A 138 -4.28 -7.66 3.06
C ILE A 138 -4.37 -6.36 2.25
N LYS A 139 -5.59 -5.88 1.93
CA LYS A 139 -5.79 -4.59 1.24
C LYS A 139 -5.15 -3.44 2.02
N VAL A 140 -5.45 -3.34 3.32
CA VAL A 140 -4.91 -2.28 4.19
C VAL A 140 -3.37 -2.27 4.20
N PHE A 141 -2.73 -3.45 4.29
CA PHE A 141 -1.27 -3.55 4.28
C PHE A 141 -0.67 -3.21 2.92
N LEU A 142 -1.26 -3.71 1.84
CA LEU A 142 -0.81 -3.36 0.50
C LEU A 142 -0.92 -1.86 0.26
N ASP A 143 -2.04 -1.24 0.61
CA ASP A 143 -2.21 0.20 0.48
C ASP A 143 -1.20 0.97 1.32
N LYS A 144 -1.05 0.60 2.60
CA LYS A 144 -0.18 1.33 3.53
C LYS A 144 1.29 1.21 3.18
N TYR A 145 1.77 0.00 2.88
CA TYR A 145 3.21 -0.28 2.77
C TYR A 145 3.68 -0.43 1.33
N ARG A 146 2.87 -1.03 0.45
CA ARG A 146 3.25 -1.16 -0.97
C ARG A 146 2.93 0.11 -1.75
N TRP A 147 1.74 0.68 -1.58
CA TRP A 147 1.28 1.86 -2.33
C TRP A 147 1.52 3.18 -1.59
N GLN A 148 1.93 3.12 -0.33
CA GLN A 148 2.21 4.30 0.51
C GLN A 148 0.98 5.22 0.65
N THR A 149 -0.21 4.64 0.59
CA THR A 149 -1.48 5.34 0.80
C THR A 149 -1.67 5.57 2.30
N PRO A 150 -1.82 6.84 2.75
CA PRO A 150 -2.15 7.14 4.13
C PRO A 150 -3.50 6.52 4.53
N THR A 151 -3.61 6.06 5.78
CA THR A 151 -4.80 5.31 6.24
C THR A 151 -6.08 6.14 6.22
N ASN A 152 -5.98 7.46 6.37
CA ASN A 152 -7.12 8.38 6.23
C ASN A 152 -7.66 8.37 4.80
N ARG A 153 -6.79 8.44 3.78
CA ARG A 153 -7.23 8.35 2.37
C ARG A 153 -7.81 6.99 2.04
N LEU A 154 -7.23 5.91 2.59
CA LEU A 154 -7.81 4.58 2.45
C LEU A 154 -9.23 4.52 3.03
N ARG A 155 -9.45 5.10 4.21
CA ARG A 155 -10.80 5.17 4.78
C ARG A 155 -11.77 5.93 3.88
N GLU A 156 -11.37 7.09 3.36
CA GLU A 156 -12.19 7.87 2.42
C GLU A 156 -12.53 7.07 1.16
N GLU A 157 -11.59 6.27 0.64
CA GLU A 157 -11.84 5.34 -0.47
C GLU A 157 -12.90 4.28 -0.08
N LEU A 158 -12.74 3.65 1.08
CA LEU A 158 -13.67 2.60 1.55
C LEU A 158 -15.08 3.14 1.84
N GLU A 159 -15.19 4.37 2.29
CA GLU A 159 -16.47 5.05 2.53
C GLU A 159 -17.28 5.20 1.23
N LYS A 160 -16.63 5.37 0.06
CA LYS A 160 -17.31 5.37 -1.25
C LYS A 160 -18.03 4.05 -1.54
N PHE A 161 -17.52 2.96 -0.99
CA PHE A 161 -18.10 1.61 -1.07
C PHE A 161 -18.98 1.28 0.14
N GLN A 162 -19.46 2.29 0.88
CA GLN A 162 -20.31 2.14 2.07
C GLN A 162 -19.64 1.34 3.22
N LEU A 163 -18.32 1.21 3.21
CA LEU A 163 -17.56 0.57 4.29
C LEU A 163 -16.94 1.63 5.21
N PHE A 164 -17.64 1.90 6.31
CA PHE A 164 -17.17 2.82 7.35
C PHE A 164 -16.24 2.11 8.33
N VAL A 165 -14.95 2.45 8.30
CA VAL A 165 -13.93 1.87 9.20
C VAL A 165 -13.43 2.96 10.13
N SER A 166 -13.30 2.69 11.43
CA SER A 166 -12.71 3.66 12.38
C SER A 166 -11.16 3.66 12.32
N GLN A 167 -10.52 4.79 12.63
CA GLN A 167 -9.05 4.90 12.54
C GLN A 167 -8.43 4.06 13.65
N GLY A 168 -9.08 4.04 14.82
CA GLY A 168 -8.74 3.17 15.94
C GLY A 168 -8.82 1.68 15.58
N SER A 169 -9.76 1.27 14.72
CA SER A 169 -9.83 -0.12 14.25
C SER A 169 -8.60 -0.50 13.42
N ILE A 170 -8.14 0.38 12.53
CA ILE A 170 -6.95 0.14 11.70
C ILE A 170 -5.70 0.12 12.57
N THR A 171 -5.51 1.13 13.43
CA THR A 171 -4.31 1.23 14.28
C THR A 171 -4.25 0.11 15.32
N GLY A 172 -5.38 -0.25 15.93
CA GLY A 172 -5.45 -1.39 16.85
C GLY A 172 -5.15 -2.71 16.14
N GLY A 173 -5.61 -2.88 14.89
CA GLY A 173 -5.25 -4.04 14.08
C GLY A 173 -3.76 -4.11 13.75
N PHE A 174 -3.14 -2.97 13.42
CA PHE A 174 -1.69 -2.90 13.22
C PHE A 174 -0.90 -3.30 14.46
N GLN A 175 -1.32 -2.83 15.63
CA GLN A 175 -0.67 -3.19 16.89
C GLN A 175 -0.76 -4.71 17.16
N PHE A 176 -1.93 -5.30 16.96
CA PHE A 176 -2.12 -6.74 17.13
C PHE A 176 -1.26 -7.55 16.16
N ILE A 177 -1.28 -7.19 14.88
CA ILE A 177 -0.57 -7.92 13.82
C ILE A 177 0.94 -7.74 13.94
N SER A 178 1.41 -6.56 14.37
CA SER A 178 2.82 -6.35 14.72
C SER A 178 3.30 -7.36 15.76
N GLY A 179 2.48 -7.64 16.78
CA GLY A 179 2.78 -8.67 17.77
C GLY A 179 2.94 -10.09 17.17
N LEU A 180 2.19 -10.41 16.10
CA LEU A 180 2.32 -11.69 15.39
C LEU A 180 3.60 -11.80 14.56
N LEU A 181 4.15 -10.67 14.11
CA LEU A 181 5.36 -10.62 13.28
C LEU A 181 6.65 -10.63 14.12
N LYS A 182 6.55 -10.37 15.43
CA LYS A 182 7.69 -10.31 16.34
C LYS A 182 8.62 -11.54 16.28
N PRO A 183 8.12 -12.80 16.21
CA PRO A 183 9.02 -13.95 16.08
C PRO A 183 9.85 -13.93 14.80
N ILE A 184 9.30 -13.40 13.71
CA ILE A 184 10.02 -13.27 12.43
C ILE A 184 11.08 -12.17 12.54
N GLU A 185 10.73 -11.05 13.19
CA GLU A 185 11.68 -9.98 13.48
C GLU A 185 12.85 -10.48 14.33
N ASP A 186 12.57 -11.25 15.38
CA ASP A 186 13.58 -11.84 16.27
C ASP A 186 14.52 -12.79 15.49
N GLU A 187 13.97 -13.62 14.59
CA GLU A 187 14.76 -14.49 13.71
C GLU A 187 15.61 -13.71 12.69
N ILE A 188 15.08 -12.63 12.10
CA ILE A 188 15.86 -11.76 11.21
C ILE A 188 17.03 -11.15 11.98
N ILE A 189 16.79 -10.68 13.20
CA ILE A 189 17.84 -10.12 14.07
C ILE A 189 18.89 -11.19 14.40
N ASN A 190 18.46 -12.40 14.78
CA ASN A 190 19.38 -13.50 15.08
C ASN A 190 20.20 -13.89 13.87
N LYS A 191 19.59 -13.97 12.68
CA LYS A 191 20.29 -14.25 11.44
C LYS A 191 21.31 -13.16 11.11
N ASN A 192 20.93 -11.89 11.20
CA ASN A 192 21.83 -10.76 10.96
C ASN A 192 23.06 -10.77 11.89
N LYS A 193 22.90 -11.19 13.15
CA LYS A 193 24.02 -11.33 14.10
C LYS A 193 25.07 -12.37 13.68
N THR A 194 24.69 -13.35 12.85
CA THR A 194 25.64 -14.37 12.35
C THR A 194 26.44 -13.92 11.14
N GLU A 195 26.03 -12.84 10.47
CA GLU A 195 26.66 -12.37 9.25
C GLU A 195 27.88 -11.51 9.54
N THR A 196 28.92 -11.65 8.72
CA THR A 196 30.18 -10.91 8.88
C THR A 196 30.11 -9.47 8.40
N HIS A 197 29.17 -9.15 7.50
CA HIS A 197 29.01 -7.83 6.90
C HIS A 197 27.61 -7.29 7.17
N TRP A 198 27.52 -6.12 7.80
CA TRP A 198 26.24 -5.48 8.11
C TRP A 198 26.06 -4.25 7.21
N HIS A 199 24.96 -4.24 6.46
CA HIS A 199 24.54 -3.06 5.73
C HIS A 199 23.62 -2.22 6.61
N CYS A 200 24.14 -1.11 7.13
CA CYS A 200 23.36 -0.13 7.86
C CYS A 200 22.96 1.00 6.91
N ASP A 201 21.67 1.10 6.58
CA ASP A 201 21.13 2.23 5.82
C ASP A 201 20.51 3.25 6.77
N GLU A 202 21.05 4.47 6.77
CA GLU A 202 20.47 5.59 7.53
C GLU A 202 19.32 6.22 6.76
N THR A 203 18.15 5.56 6.75
CA THR A 203 16.93 6.22 6.31
C THR A 203 16.40 7.13 7.42
N ARG A 204 16.69 8.43 7.33
CA ARG A 204 16.11 9.44 8.24
C ARG A 204 14.61 9.59 7.96
N TRP A 205 13.77 9.16 8.91
CA TRP A 205 12.36 9.53 8.94
C TRP A 205 12.18 10.76 9.83
N THR A 206 11.86 11.91 9.26
CA THR A 206 11.42 13.06 10.05
C THR A 206 9.98 12.78 10.47
N PRO A 207 9.68 12.54 11.76
CA PRO A 207 8.29 12.47 12.16
C PRO A 207 7.70 13.88 12.05
N ILE A 208 6.70 14.05 11.18
CA ILE A 208 5.93 15.29 11.10
C ILE A 208 5.02 15.32 12.35
N PHE A 209 5.60 15.65 13.50
CA PHE A 209 4.84 16.16 14.63
C PHE A 209 4.92 17.67 14.55
N THR A 210 3.78 18.33 14.33
CA THR A 210 3.67 19.75 14.67
C THR A 210 3.78 19.84 16.18
N VAL A 211 4.89 20.39 16.65
CA VAL A 211 5.14 20.68 18.06
C VAL A 211 4.29 21.90 18.45
N SER A 212 2.97 21.76 18.43
CA SER A 212 2.05 22.67 19.08
C SER A 212 1.43 21.89 20.23
N GLU A 213 1.90 22.22 21.43
CA GLU A 213 1.47 21.67 22.73
C GLU A 213 2.12 20.35 23.16
N ILE A 214 3.41 20.48 23.53
CA ILE A 214 3.99 19.64 24.59
C ILE A 214 3.29 20.04 25.89
N ILE A 215 2.12 19.45 26.17
CA ILE A 215 1.64 19.31 27.55
C ILE A 215 2.28 18.04 28.09
N ILE A 216 3.30 18.26 28.91
CA ILE A 216 4.05 17.26 29.64
C ILE A 216 3.09 16.48 30.56
N ILE A 217 2.62 15.31 30.12
CA ILE A 217 2.11 14.28 31.04
C ILE A 217 3.26 13.29 31.27
N ILE A 218 4.15 13.65 32.20
CA ILE A 218 5.05 12.69 32.84
C ILE A 218 4.20 11.93 33.86
N PRO A 219 4.07 10.59 33.80
CA PRO A 219 3.49 9.85 34.90
C PRO A 219 4.42 9.99 36.11
N LYS A 220 3.93 10.65 37.16
CA LYS A 220 4.49 10.63 38.53
C LYS A 220 4.57 9.18 39.01
N ILE A 221 5.70 8.50 38.84
CA ILE A 221 6.13 7.40 39.72
C ILE A 221 7.66 7.48 39.82
N PHE A 222 8.17 7.33 41.05
CA PHE A 222 9.56 7.41 41.51
C PHE A 222 10.13 8.79 41.87
N LEU A 223 9.74 9.22 43.08
CA LEU A 223 10.63 9.91 44.02
C LEU A 223 11.76 8.93 44.42
N PHE A 224 13.02 9.26 44.14
CA PHE A 224 14.15 9.37 45.09
C PHE A 224 15.43 9.77 44.31
N PRO A 225 16.30 10.63 44.87
CA PRO A 225 17.34 11.35 44.12
C PRO A 225 18.70 10.65 44.18
N THR A 226 19.65 11.21 43.40
CA THR A 226 21.10 10.96 43.38
C THR A 226 21.62 9.85 42.45
N LEU A 227 21.96 10.22 41.22
CA LEU A 227 23.36 10.30 40.74
C LEU A 227 23.38 10.69 39.26
N TYR A 228 23.98 11.85 39.01
CA TYR A 228 24.42 12.33 37.71
C TYR A 228 25.44 11.33 37.13
N ILE A 229 25.13 10.65 36.02
CA ILE A 229 26.16 10.16 35.09
C ILE A 229 25.67 10.39 33.65
N PHE A 230 26.54 11.09 32.92
CA PHE A 230 26.47 11.55 31.55
C PHE A 230 26.17 10.44 30.51
N TYR A 231 25.32 10.77 29.53
CA TYR A 231 25.51 10.31 28.14
C TYR A 231 26.89 10.75 27.67
N PRO A 232 27.74 9.89 27.06
CA PRO A 232 27.54 9.58 25.63
C PRO A 232 28.00 8.16 25.22
N PHE A 233 27.47 7.64 24.11
CA PHE A 233 28.18 6.58 23.36
C PHE A 233 28.15 6.93 21.88
N ALA A 234 29.21 7.60 21.45
CA ALA A 234 29.63 7.74 20.07
C ALA A 234 30.68 6.66 19.78
N TYR A 235 30.45 5.91 18.71
CA TYR A 235 31.42 5.52 17.68
C TYR A 235 32.86 5.08 18.05
N PHE A 236 33.14 3.82 17.64
CA PHE A 236 34.30 3.37 16.83
C PHE A 236 35.66 2.97 17.48
N PHE A 237 36.05 1.72 17.16
CA PHE A 237 37.38 1.10 16.98
C PHE A 237 38.64 1.63 17.71
N ALA A 238 39.35 0.73 18.40
CA ALA A 238 40.75 0.38 18.11
C ALA A 238 41.25 -0.76 19.01
N SER A 239 41.93 -1.73 18.39
CA SER A 239 42.72 -2.86 18.93
C SER A 239 41.95 -4.16 19.22
#